data_AF-A0A8S2GDI8-F1
#
_entry.id   AF-A0A8S2GDI8-F1
#
_cell.length_a   1.000
_cell.length_b   1.000
_cell.length_c   1.000
_cell.angle_alpha   90.00
_cell.angle_beta   90.00
_cell.angle_gamma   90.00
#
_symmetry.space_group_name_H-M   'P 1'
#
loop_
_entity.id
_entity.type
_entity.pdbx_description
1 polymer ?
#
loop_
_entity_poly.entity_id
_entity_poly.type
_entity_poly.pdbx_seq_one_letter_code
_entity_poly.pdbx_strand_id
1 'polypeptide(L)'
;MNVAQKLYEGTGKGAHHKAYISYPRTDSIRIAESYASQTRSYILEQHGAEYLSSNNSPAMRKAVKSATGGAAVQDAHEAIRPIDVSLTPDKAKLHLSPDEYTLYKLI
;
A
#
# COMPACT_ATOMS: atom_id res chain seq x y z
N MET A 1 -16.07 5.91 -5.00
CA MET A 1 -14.93 5.07 -5.45
C MET A 1 -14.14 5.61 -6.64
N ASN A 2 -14.56 6.71 -7.30
CA ASN A 2 -13.85 7.24 -8.47
C ASN A 2 -12.37 7.61 -8.19
N VAL A 3 -12.09 8.22 -7.03
CA VAL A 3 -10.72 8.64 -6.65
C VAL A 3 -9.76 7.45 -6.52
N ALA A 4 -10.15 6.37 -5.84
CA ALA A 4 -9.32 5.17 -5.71
C ALA A 4 -9.07 4.51 -7.07
N GLN A 5 -10.09 4.46 -7.94
CA GLN A 5 -9.94 3.92 -9.29
C GLN A 5 -8.91 4.73 -10.10
N LYS A 6 -8.95 6.06 -10.02
CA LYS A 6 -7.96 6.94 -10.68
C LYS A 6 -6.54 6.74 -10.14
N LEU A 7 -6.37 6.57 -8.83
CA LEU A 7 -5.05 6.30 -8.25
C LEU A 7 -4.49 4.94 -8.71
N TYR A 8 -5.36 3.94 -8.94
CA TYR A 8 -4.96 2.64 -9.46
C TYR A 8 -4.63 2.66 -10.96
N GLU A 9 -5.51 3.27 -11.77
CA GLU A 9 -5.28 3.41 -13.22
C GLU A 9 -4.12 4.35 -13.53
N GLY A 10 -3.91 5.33 -12.66
CA GLY A 10 -2.86 6.33 -12.72
C GLY A 10 -3.37 7.72 -13.06
N THR A 11 -2.67 8.73 -12.54
CA THR A 11 -2.95 10.14 -12.79
C THR A 11 -1.86 10.75 -13.68
N GLY A 12 -2.14 11.92 -14.28
CA GLY A 12 -1.21 12.61 -15.18
C GLY A 12 -1.43 12.28 -16.66
N LYS A 13 -0.48 12.71 -17.51
CA LYS A 13 -0.54 12.54 -18.98
C LYS A 13 0.85 12.20 -19.54
N GLY A 14 0.89 11.42 -20.61
CA GLY A 14 2.13 11.08 -21.32
C GLY A 14 3.15 10.39 -20.41
N ALA A 15 4.39 10.85 -20.43
CA ALA A 15 5.49 10.30 -19.61
C ALA A 15 5.29 10.45 -18.09
N HIS A 16 4.33 11.27 -17.65
CA HIS A 16 4.02 11.48 -16.24
C HIS A 16 2.82 10.66 -15.76
N HIS A 17 2.22 9.83 -16.63
CA HIS A 17 1.15 8.95 -16.25
C HIS A 17 1.67 7.83 -15.35
N LYS A 18 1.20 7.77 -14.10
CA LYS A 18 1.70 6.82 -13.10
C LYS A 18 0.59 6.36 -12.16
N ALA A 19 0.55 5.06 -11.87
CA ALA A 19 -0.28 4.47 -10.82
C ALA A 19 0.32 4.71 -9.43
N TYR A 20 -0.53 4.80 -8.41
CA TYR A 20 -0.12 5.12 -7.04
C TYR A 20 -0.44 4.00 -6.06
N ILE A 21 -1.55 3.29 -6.26
CA ILE A 21 -2.02 2.24 -5.34
C ILE A 21 -2.27 0.91 -6.05
N SER A 22 -2.31 -0.17 -5.28
CA SER A 22 -2.80 -1.49 -5.74
C SER A 22 -4.31 -1.48 -6.03
N TYR A 23 -4.81 -2.58 -6.59
CA TYR A 23 -6.20 -2.70 -7.02
C TYR A 23 -7.21 -2.42 -5.87
N PRO A 24 -8.11 -1.44 -6.01
CA PRO A 24 -8.90 -0.91 -4.89
C PRO A 24 -10.16 -1.74 -4.57
N ARG A 25 -10.43 -2.83 -5.30
CA ARG A 25 -11.56 -3.73 -5.05
C ARG A 25 -11.03 -5.06 -4.53
N THR A 26 -10.77 -5.07 -3.22
CA THR A 26 -10.19 -6.22 -2.52
C THR A 26 -10.89 -6.36 -1.17
N ASP A 27 -11.13 -7.59 -0.76
CA ASP A 27 -11.50 -7.99 0.60
C ASP A 27 -10.28 -8.52 1.38
N SER A 28 -9.11 -8.56 0.74
CA SER A 28 -7.85 -9.01 1.32
C SER A 28 -7.15 -7.89 2.07
N ILE A 29 -6.57 -8.24 3.22
CA ILE A 29 -5.60 -7.39 3.95
C ILE A 29 -4.18 -7.96 3.86
N ARG A 30 -3.95 -8.92 2.95
CA ARG A 30 -2.65 -9.56 2.74
C ARG A 30 -1.69 -8.60 2.04
N ILE A 31 -0.45 -8.54 2.50
CA ILE A 31 0.64 -7.80 1.86
C ILE A 31 1.63 -8.82 1.28
N ALA A 32 2.14 -8.62 0.07
CA ALA A 32 3.21 -9.44 -0.47
C ALA A 32 4.50 -9.33 0.37
N GLU A 33 5.19 -10.45 0.57
CA GLU A 33 6.43 -10.48 1.37
C GLU A 33 7.52 -9.56 0.80
N SER A 34 7.55 -9.40 -0.53
CA SER A 34 8.47 -8.46 -1.21
C SER A 34 8.21 -7.01 -0.80
N TYR A 35 6.94 -6.59 -0.76
CA TYR A 35 6.56 -5.24 -0.32
C TYR A 35 6.76 -5.05 1.19
N ALA A 36 6.46 -6.08 1.99
CA ALA A 36 6.70 -6.06 3.43
C ALA A 36 8.20 -5.89 3.75
N SER A 37 9.08 -6.61 3.02
CA SER A 37 10.53 -6.51 3.17
C SER A 37 11.06 -5.12 2.76
N GLN A 38 10.56 -4.56 1.66
CA GLN A 38 10.88 -3.19 1.24
C GLN A 38 10.44 -2.18 2.30
N THR A 39 9.23 -2.32 2.84
CA THR A 39 8.70 -1.44 3.89
C THR A 39 9.52 -1.51 5.18
N ARG A 40 9.95 -2.71 5.60
CA ARG A 40 10.85 -2.86 6.75
C ARG A 40 12.17 -2.13 6.53
N SER A 41 12.75 -2.26 5.34
CA SER A 41 14.00 -1.57 4.98
C SER A 41 13.81 -0.04 5.00
N TYR A 42 12.71 0.44 4.41
CA TYR A 42 12.36 1.86 4.42
C TYR A 42 12.19 2.40 5.86
N ILE A 43 11.49 1.69 6.75
CA ILE A 43 11.32 2.12 8.14
C ILE A 43 12.68 2.16 8.86
N LEU A 44 13.52 1.15 8.66
CA LEU A 44 14.85 1.11 9.26
C LEU A 44 15.70 2.33 8.84
N GLU A 45 15.68 2.67 7.55
CA GLU A 45 16.46 3.78 6.98
C GLU A 45 15.91 5.16 7.38
N GLN A 46 14.60 5.34 7.38
CA GLN A 46 13.98 6.66 7.56
C GLN A 46 13.61 6.98 9.01
N HIS A 47 13.38 5.96 9.84
CA HIS A 47 12.85 6.12 11.20
C HIS A 47 13.68 5.43 12.27
N GLY A 48 14.49 4.43 11.92
CA GLY A 48 15.31 3.68 12.88
C GLY A 48 14.70 2.33 13.29
N ALA A 49 15.54 1.49 13.89
CA ALA A 49 15.19 0.10 14.21
C ALA A 49 14.14 -0.02 15.32
N GLU A 50 14.03 0.98 16.19
CA GLU A 50 13.06 1.05 17.28
C GLU A 50 11.61 1.18 16.80
N TYR A 51 11.41 1.62 15.56
CA TYR A 51 10.10 1.73 14.92
C TYR A 51 9.68 0.47 14.17
N LEU A 52 10.56 -0.54 14.08
CA LEU A 52 10.20 -1.83 13.48
C LEU A 52 9.42 -2.69 14.47
N SER A 53 8.27 -3.22 14.03
CA SER A 53 7.53 -4.18 14.83
C SER A 53 8.31 -5.50 14.92
N SER A 54 8.41 -6.07 16.13
CA SER A 54 8.95 -7.42 16.29
C SER A 54 8.11 -8.43 15.49
N ASN A 55 8.74 -9.55 15.10
CA ASN A 55 8.12 -10.55 14.22
C ASN A 55 6.83 -11.20 14.78
N ASN A 56 6.46 -10.91 16.02
CA ASN A 56 5.27 -11.40 16.72
C ASN A 56 4.24 -10.30 17.01
N SER A 57 4.19 -9.22 16.22
CA SER A 57 3.19 -8.18 16.43
C SER A 57 1.76 -8.70 16.15
N PRO A 58 0.73 -8.23 16.89
CA PRO A 58 -0.68 -8.58 16.63
C PRO A 58 -1.13 -8.27 15.19
N ALA A 59 -0.60 -7.20 14.60
CA ALA A 59 -0.86 -6.81 13.22
C ALA A 59 -0.33 -7.87 12.23
N MET A 60 0.90 -8.37 12.44
CA MET A 60 1.46 -9.42 11.61
C MET A 60 0.69 -10.74 11.75
N ARG A 61 0.31 -11.13 12.98
CA ARG A 61 -0.51 -12.34 13.20
C ARG A 61 -1.88 -12.25 12.50
N LYS A 62 -2.50 -11.07 12.48
CA LYS A 62 -3.78 -10.84 11.81
C LYS A 62 -3.65 -10.94 10.29
N ALA A 63 -2.58 -10.37 9.71
CA ALA A 63 -2.28 -10.47 8.27
C ALA A 63 -1.99 -11.91 7.81
N VAL A 64 -1.23 -12.68 8.61
CA VAL A 64 -0.98 -14.11 8.35
C VAL A 64 -2.28 -14.90 8.47
N LYS A 65 -3.08 -14.69 9.52
CA LYS A 65 -4.34 -15.41 9.72
C LYS A 65 -5.38 -15.12 8.63
N SER A 66 -5.45 -13.90 8.11
CA SER A 66 -6.31 -13.57 6.96
C SER A 66 -5.83 -14.21 5.67
N ALA A 67 -4.53 -14.47 5.51
CA ALA A 67 -4.00 -15.21 4.37
C ALA A 67 -4.27 -16.73 4.47
N THR A 68 -4.42 -17.28 5.68
CA THR A 68 -4.61 -18.73 5.89
C THR A 68 -6.05 -19.13 6.24
N GLY A 69 -6.99 -18.18 6.29
CA GLY A 69 -8.29 -18.34 6.94
C GLY A 69 -9.44 -18.79 6.03
N GLY A 70 -9.57 -20.10 5.80
CA GLY A 70 -10.81 -20.92 5.74
C GLY A 70 -12.03 -20.55 4.85
N ALA A 71 -12.18 -19.33 4.37
CA ALA A 71 -13.13 -18.96 3.32
C ALA A 71 -12.34 -18.79 2.03
N ALA A 72 -12.96 -19.09 0.89
CA ALA A 72 -12.37 -18.93 -0.44
C ALA A 72 -12.07 -17.44 -0.75
N VAL A 73 -11.10 -16.85 -0.06
CA VAL A 73 -10.47 -15.59 -0.45
C VAL A 73 -9.87 -15.86 -1.82
N GLN A 74 -10.19 -15.03 -2.80
CA GLN A 74 -9.50 -15.06 -4.08
C GLN A 74 -8.04 -14.67 -3.83
N ASP A 75 -7.21 -15.68 -3.53
CA ASP A 75 -5.86 -15.60 -2.95
C ASP A 75 -4.85 -14.76 -3.79
N ALA A 76 -5.25 -14.41 -5.02
CA ALA A 76 -4.53 -13.49 -5.89
C ALA A 76 -4.58 -12.02 -5.44
N HIS A 77 -5.52 -11.61 -4.57
CA HIS A 77 -5.69 -10.19 -4.21
C HIS A 77 -4.87 -9.78 -2.98
N GLU A 78 -4.25 -8.60 -3.08
CA GLU A 78 -3.53 -7.93 -2.00
C GLU A 78 -4.38 -6.82 -1.36
N ALA A 79 -3.93 -6.33 -0.21
CA ALA A 79 -4.45 -5.11 0.40
C ALA A 79 -4.29 -3.89 -0.51
N ILE A 80 -5.11 -2.87 -0.26
CA ILE A 80 -4.92 -1.54 -0.84
C ILE A 80 -3.71 -0.89 -0.16
N ARG A 81 -2.66 -0.62 -0.95
CA ARG A 81 -1.39 -0.05 -0.48
C ARG A 81 -0.74 0.78 -1.59
N PRO A 82 0.24 1.64 -1.29
CA PRO A 82 1.09 2.23 -2.32
C PRO A 82 1.78 1.15 -3.17
N ILE A 83 1.99 1.44 -4.45
CA ILE A 83 2.75 0.54 -5.33
C ILE A 83 4.26 0.57 -5.04
N ASP A 84 4.73 1.66 -4.43
CA ASP A 84 6.14 1.93 -4.11
C ASP A 84 6.20 2.66 -2.77
N VAL A 85 6.85 2.06 -1.78
CA VAL A 85 6.97 2.60 -0.42
C VAL A 85 7.76 3.91 -0.37
N SER A 86 8.63 4.15 -1.36
CA SER A 86 9.43 5.37 -1.44
C SER A 86 8.65 6.58 -1.99
N LEU A 87 7.47 6.34 -2.58
CA LEU A 87 6.57 7.36 -3.11
C LEU A 87 5.75 8.00 -1.99
N THR A 88 6.45 8.71 -1.10
CA THR A 88 5.82 9.41 0.04
C THR A 88 4.70 10.37 -0.41
N PRO A 89 3.74 10.67 0.48
CA PRO A 89 2.69 11.64 0.18
C PRO A 89 3.24 12.99 -0.31
N ASP A 90 4.35 13.45 0.24
CA ASP A 90 4.96 14.73 -0.16
C ASP A 90 5.48 14.71 -1.60
N LYS A 91 6.07 13.58 -2.04
CA LYS A 91 6.46 13.39 -3.45
C LYS A 91 5.24 13.29 -4.37
N ALA A 92 4.18 12.60 -3.93
CA ALA A 92 2.98 12.39 -4.71
C ALA A 92 2.14 13.67 -4.87
N LYS A 93 2.15 14.56 -3.87
CA LYS A 93 1.32 15.78 -3.82
C LYS A 93 1.43 16.67 -5.06
N LEU A 94 2.60 16.73 -5.70
CA LEU A 94 2.83 17.54 -6.91
C LEU A 94 2.08 17.04 -8.15
N HIS A 95 1.62 15.78 -8.12
CA HIS A 95 1.04 15.08 -9.25
C HIS A 95 -0.41 14.64 -9.02
N LEU A 96 -0.97 14.93 -7.84
CA LEU A 96 -2.30 14.54 -7.43
C LEU A 96 -3.17 15.78 -7.21
N SER A 97 -4.45 15.68 -7.59
CA SER A 97 -5.45 16.64 -7.14
C SER A 97 -5.65 16.58 -5.62
N PRO A 98 -6.28 17.58 -4.98
CA PRO A 98 -6.49 17.58 -3.53
C PRO A 98 -7.20 16.33 -2.99
N ASP A 99 -8.21 15.84 -3.69
CA ASP A 99 -8.98 14.65 -3.29
C ASP A 99 -8.13 13.37 -3.43
N GLU A 100 -7.38 13.24 -4.52
CA GLU A 100 -6.46 12.13 -4.76
C GLU A 100 -5.33 12.10 -3.74
N TYR A 101 -4.74 13.26 -3.43
CA TYR A 101 -3.72 13.38 -2.40
C TYR A 101 -4.26 13.02 -1.02
N THR A 102 -5.46 13.50 -0.67
CA THR A 102 -6.07 13.22 0.63
C THR A 102 -6.31 11.73 0.81
N LEU A 103 -6.80 11.05 -0.23
CA LEU A 103 -6.99 9.60 -0.19
C LEU A 103 -5.64 8.86 -0.19
N TYR A 104 -4.68 9.26 -1.03
CA TYR A 104 -3.37 8.62 -1.09
C TYR A 104 -2.59 8.76 0.22
N LYS A 105 -2.70 9.90 0.91
CA LYS A 105 -2.07 10.11 2.23
C LYS A 105 -2.69 9.23 3.32
N LEU A 106 -3.97 8.88 3.18
CA LEU A 106 -4.68 8.01 4.11
C LEU A 106 -4.32 6.53 3.92
N ILE A 107 -4.03 6.14 2.67
CA ILE A 107 -3.60 4.79 2.28
C ILE A 107 -2.13 4.58 2.63
#